data_AF-A0A098VN37-F1
#
_entry.id   AF-A0A098VN37-F1
#
_cell.length_a   1.000
_cell.length_b   1.000
_cell.length_c   1.000
_cell.angle_alpha   90.00
_cell.angle_beta   90.00
_cell.angle_gamma   90.00
#
_symmetry.space_group_name_H-M   'P 1'
#
loop_
_entity.id
_entity.type
_entity.pdbx_description
1 polymer ?
#
loop_
_entity_poly.entity_id
_entity_poly.type
_entity_poly.pdbx_seq_one_letter_code
_entity_poly.pdbx_strand_id
1 'polypeptide(L)'
;MSSPKVSGPPGSASPVSISQLLPAQLNQLREQLEKVFSASHFRKFASCRQSLDELGSEAQGGEILVPLSSSVYVPGNLSDISRATVDIGAGYYVEKVFFAVSSQL
;
A
#
# COMPACT_ATOMS: atom_id res chain seq x y z
N MET A 1 39.46 10.60 32.92
CA MET A 1 38.10 10.10 32.62
C MET A 1 37.84 10.35 31.16
N SER A 2 38.19 9.37 30.33
CA SER A 2 38.23 9.47 28.87
C SER A 2 37.37 8.35 28.32
N SER A 3 36.25 8.69 27.70
CA SER A 3 35.46 7.80 26.87
C SER A 3 35.54 8.22 25.40
N PRO A 4 35.44 7.27 24.46
CA PRO A 4 36.17 7.33 23.20
C PRO A 4 35.35 7.92 22.05
N LYS A 5 36.07 8.57 21.12
CA LYS A 5 35.58 9.12 19.86
C LYS A 5 35.27 7.97 18.88
N VAL A 6 33.99 7.74 18.58
CA VAL A 6 33.57 6.88 17.45
C VAL A 6 33.57 7.72 16.18
N SER A 7 34.56 7.47 15.31
CA SER A 7 34.57 7.95 13.92
C SER A 7 33.96 6.86 13.02
N GLY A 8 32.76 7.13 12.48
CA GLY A 8 32.10 6.32 11.45
C GLY A 8 32.09 7.02 10.07
N PRO A 9 31.87 6.28 8.97
CA PRO A 9 32.12 6.69 7.58
C PRO A 9 31.18 7.80 7.05
N PRO A 10 31.56 8.50 5.95
CA PRO A 10 30.78 9.60 5.38
C PRO A 10 29.58 9.06 4.60
N GLY A 11 28.44 8.96 5.27
CA GLY A 11 27.18 8.54 4.66
C GLY A 11 26.00 8.55 5.63
N SER A 12 26.11 9.30 6.73
CA SER A 12 25.06 9.36 7.75
C SER A 12 23.91 10.23 7.28
N ALA A 13 22.78 9.60 6.95
CA ALA A 13 21.48 10.23 7.18
C ALA A 13 21.39 10.53 8.68
N SER A 14 21.81 11.73 9.07
CA SER A 14 21.72 12.20 10.44
C SER A 14 20.23 12.22 10.85
N PRO A 15 19.86 11.65 12.00
CA PRO A 15 18.49 11.76 12.49
C PRO A 15 18.17 13.24 12.69
N VAL A 16 17.31 13.77 11.82
CA VAL A 16 16.88 15.17 11.86
C VAL A 16 16.08 15.37 13.14
N SER A 17 16.63 16.11 14.08
CA SER A 17 15.96 16.41 15.34
C SER A 17 14.87 17.46 15.07
N ILE A 18 13.60 17.07 15.26
CA ILE A 18 12.41 17.88 14.97
C ILE A 18 12.49 19.26 15.65
N SER A 19 13.11 19.34 16.82
CA SER A 19 13.31 20.58 17.60
C SER A 19 14.34 21.56 17.01
N GLN A 20 15.12 21.15 16.01
CA GLN A 20 16.16 21.98 15.38
C GLN A 20 15.73 22.53 14.01
N LEU A 21 14.55 22.18 13.52
CA LEU A 21 14.05 22.65 12.23
C LEU A 21 13.45 24.05 12.35
N LEU A 22 13.73 24.90 11.35
CA LEU A 22 13.04 26.18 11.21
C LEU A 22 11.56 25.93 10.86
N PRO A 23 10.64 26.84 11.25
CA PRO A 23 9.20 26.68 10.97
C PRO A 23 8.88 26.43 9.48
N ALA A 24 9.63 27.05 8.58
CA ALA A 24 9.49 26.84 7.13
C ALA A 24 9.84 25.41 6.69
N GLN A 25 10.89 24.81 7.27
CA GLN A 25 11.29 23.43 6.95
C GLN A 25 10.30 22.41 7.51
N LEU A 26 9.68 22.70 8.67
CA LEU A 26 8.61 21.88 9.22
C LEU A 26 7.37 21.87 8.31
N ASN A 27 7.00 23.02 7.76
CA ASN A 27 5.89 23.10 6.79
C ASN A 27 6.20 22.33 5.50
N GLN A 28 7.42 22.44 4.98
CA GLN A 28 7.83 21.66 3.81
C GLN A 28 7.80 20.16 4.08
N LEU A 29 8.31 19.71 5.23
CA LEU A 29 8.27 18.31 5.64
C LEU A 29 6.82 17.82 5.78
N ARG A 30 5.94 18.63 6.38
CA ARG A 30 4.50 18.33 6.47
C ARG A 30 3.90 18.16 5.08
N GLU A 31 4.18 19.06 4.14
CA GLU A 31 3.68 18.94 2.77
C GLU A 31 4.20 17.70 2.04
N GLN A 32 5.47 17.33 2.25
CA GLN A 32 6.05 16.11 1.69
C GLN A 32 5.38 14.86 2.27
N LEU A 33 5.13 14.84 3.58
CA LEU A 33 4.40 13.75 4.23
C LEU A 33 2.96 13.67 3.72
N GLU A 34 2.24 14.79 3.63
CA GLU A 34 0.88 14.84 3.08
C GLU A 34 0.84 14.32 1.63
N LYS A 35 1.84 14.62 0.80
CA LYS A 35 1.94 14.05 -0.55
C LYS A 35 2.14 12.54 -0.56
N VAL A 36 2.95 12.00 0.36
CA VAL A 36 3.17 10.56 0.49
C VAL A 36 1.91 9.85 1.01
N PHE A 37 1.22 10.43 1.98
CA PHE A 37 -0.03 9.85 2.53
C PHE A 37 -1.25 10.04 1.61
N SER A 38 -1.31 11.14 0.86
CA SER A 38 -2.34 11.36 -0.16
C SER A 38 -2.03 10.61 -1.46
N ALA A 39 -0.81 10.07 -1.62
CA ALA A 39 -0.46 9.23 -2.75
C ALA A 39 -1.50 8.10 -2.85
N SER A 40 -2.24 8.11 -3.95
CA SER A 40 -3.41 7.26 -4.16
C SER A 40 -3.17 5.78 -3.89
N HIS A 41 -1.92 5.32 -4.00
CA HIS A 41 -1.50 3.95 -3.76
C HIS A 41 -1.86 3.44 -2.37
N PHE A 42 -1.64 4.22 -1.30
CA PHE A 42 -1.94 3.74 0.05
C PHE A 42 -3.44 3.53 0.27
N ARG A 43 -4.25 4.49 -0.20
CA ARG A 43 -5.72 4.40 -0.12
C ARG A 43 -6.27 3.27 -1.00
N LYS A 44 -5.74 3.10 -2.21
CA LYS A 44 -6.11 1.99 -3.11
C LYS A 44 -5.76 0.64 -2.50
N PHE A 45 -4.60 0.51 -1.85
CA PHE A 45 -4.20 -0.73 -1.21
C PHE A 45 -5.10 -1.09 -0.02
N ALA A 46 -5.43 -0.10 0.82
CA ALA A 46 -6.36 -0.30 1.93
C ALA A 46 -7.76 -0.70 1.46
N SER A 47 -8.29 0.00 0.44
CA SER A 47 -9.60 -0.32 -0.15
C SER A 47 -9.61 -1.69 -0.82
N CYS A 48 -8.53 -2.05 -1.54
CA CYS A 48 -8.41 -3.35 -2.19
C CYS A 48 -8.41 -4.48 -1.15
N ARG A 49 -7.71 -4.32 -0.03
CA ARG A 49 -7.74 -5.31 1.06
C ARG A 49 -9.16 -5.48 1.61
N GLN A 50 -9.87 -4.39 1.87
CA GLN A 50 -11.26 -4.49 2.33
C GLN A 50 -12.16 -5.22 1.32
N SER A 51 -12.02 -4.94 0.03
CA SER A 51 -12.78 -5.67 -1.01
C SER A 51 -12.43 -7.16 -1.08
N LEU A 52 -11.19 -7.54 -0.76
CA LEU A 52 -10.80 -8.95 -0.64
C LEU A 52 -11.37 -9.60 0.61
N ASP A 53 -11.46 -8.88 1.72
CA ASP A 53 -12.05 -9.38 2.97
C ASP A 53 -13.57 -9.61 2.83
N GLU A 54 -14.24 -8.79 2.01
CA GLU A 54 -15.66 -8.96 1.64
C GLU A 54 -15.88 -10.13 0.66
N LEU A 55 -14.82 -10.63 0.02
CA LEU A 55 -14.87 -11.73 -0.92
C LEU A 55 -14.94 -13.08 -0.18
N GLY A 56 -16.15 -13.57 0.07
CA GLY A 56 -16.38 -14.88 0.69
C GLY A 56 -16.14 -16.05 -0.26
N SER A 57 -16.02 -17.26 0.29
CA SER A 57 -15.87 -18.51 -0.50
C SER A 57 -16.99 -18.73 -1.51
N GLU A 58 -18.19 -18.24 -1.20
CA GLU A 58 -19.39 -18.30 -2.03
C GLU A 58 -19.28 -17.48 -3.33
N ALA A 59 -18.32 -16.56 -3.42
CA ALA A 59 -18.10 -15.73 -4.61
C ALA A 59 -17.44 -16.50 -5.77
N GLN A 60 -16.92 -17.71 -5.51
CA GLN A 60 -16.28 -18.54 -6.52
C GLN A 60 -17.28 -18.93 -7.62
N GLY A 61 -16.96 -18.61 -8.87
CA GLY A 61 -17.86 -18.80 -10.00
C GLY A 61 -19.01 -17.79 -10.08
N GLY A 62 -19.06 -16.81 -9.18
CA GLY A 62 -20.07 -15.75 -9.17
C GLY A 62 -19.90 -14.76 -10.33
N GLU A 63 -21.01 -14.19 -10.77
CA GLU A 63 -21.05 -13.16 -11.81
C GLU A 63 -20.61 -11.80 -11.25
N ILE A 64 -19.74 -11.11 -11.97
CA ILE A 64 -19.21 -9.78 -11.64
C ILE A 64 -19.24 -8.88 -12.88
N LEU A 65 -19.46 -7.59 -12.68
CA LEU A 65 -19.38 -6.58 -13.73
C LEU A 65 -17.98 -5.95 -13.74
N VAL A 66 -17.24 -6.17 -14.83
CA VAL A 66 -15.90 -5.61 -15.02
C VAL A 66 -16.00 -4.29 -15.79
N PRO A 67 -15.46 -3.18 -15.26
CA PRO A 67 -15.44 -1.91 -15.98
C PRO A 67 -14.41 -1.97 -17.13
N LEU A 68 -14.86 -1.76 -18.37
CA LEU A 68 -13.98 -1.57 -19.53
C LEU A 68 -13.64 -0.09 -19.76
N SER A 69 -14.58 0.79 -19.44
CA SER A 69 -14.42 2.24 -19.51
C SER A 69 -15.27 2.91 -18.43
N SER A 70 -15.22 4.25 -18.33
CA SER A 70 -16.02 5.00 -17.35
C SER A 70 -17.54 4.83 -17.48
N SER A 71 -18.02 4.29 -18.61
CA SER A 71 -19.46 4.17 -18.90
C SER A 71 -19.87 2.79 -19.43
N VAL A 72 -18.95 1.82 -19.49
CA VAL A 72 -19.21 0.47 -20.02
C VAL A 72 -18.73 -0.57 -19.04
N TYR A 73 -19.65 -1.44 -18.63
CA TYR A 73 -19.41 -2.61 -17.80
C TYR A 73 -19.80 -3.87 -18.55
N VAL A 74 -19.00 -4.93 -18.40
CA VAL A 74 -19.22 -6.21 -19.08
C VAL A 74 -19.32 -7.32 -18.03
N PRO A 75 -20.27 -8.26 -18.16
CA PRO A 75 -20.36 -9.41 -17.27
C PRO A 75 -19.16 -10.34 -17.44
N GLY A 76 -18.68 -10.87 -16.32
CA GLY A 76 -17.66 -11.90 -16.24
C GLY A 76 -17.90 -12.79 -15.03
N ASN A 77 -17.18 -13.91 -14.93
CA ASN A 77 -17.26 -14.82 -13.79
C ASN A 77 -15.93 -14.87 -13.05
N LEU A 78 -15.99 -14.92 -11.72
CA LEU A 78 -14.82 -15.08 -10.86
C LEU A 78 -14.28 -16.52 -10.96
N SER A 79 -13.16 -16.71 -11.63
CA SER A 79 -12.56 -18.03 -11.88
C SER A 79 -11.76 -18.58 -10.71
N ASP A 80 -11.09 -17.73 -9.93
CA ASP A 80 -10.34 -18.12 -8.73
C ASP A 80 -10.30 -16.94 -7.75
N ILE A 81 -10.97 -17.11 -6.60
CA ILE A 81 -11.01 -16.11 -5.53
C ILE A 81 -9.90 -16.29 -4.49
N SER A 82 -9.05 -17.30 -4.62
CA SER A 82 -7.93 -17.56 -3.69
C SER A 82 -6.61 -16.91 -4.13
N ARG A 83 -6.59 -16.35 -5.34
CA ARG A 83 -5.39 -15.79 -5.97
C ARG A 83 -5.65 -14.35 -6.38
N ALA A 84 -4.74 -13.46 -5.98
CA ALA A 84 -4.76 -12.06 -6.38
C ALA A 84 -3.42 -11.69 -6.99
N THR A 85 -3.47 -10.80 -7.98
CA THR A 85 -2.26 -10.22 -8.57
C THR A 85 -1.94 -8.91 -7.86
N VAL A 86 -0.72 -8.79 -7.34
CA VAL A 86 -0.24 -7.62 -6.60
C VAL A 86 0.80 -6.89 -7.43
N ASP A 87 0.58 -5.59 -7.65
CA ASP A 87 1.56 -4.68 -8.26
C ASP A 87 2.66 -4.36 -7.25
N ILE A 88 3.91 -4.69 -7.58
CA ILE A 88 5.09 -4.39 -6.75
C ILE A 88 5.90 -3.20 -7.28
N GLY A 89 5.45 -2.57 -8.36
CA GLY A 89 6.08 -1.44 -9.02
C GLY A 89 6.94 -1.82 -10.23
N ALA A 90 7.39 -0.79 -10.97
CA ALA A 90 8.22 -0.92 -12.17
C ALA A 90 7.64 -1.85 -13.27
N GLY A 91 6.32 -2.06 -13.28
CA GLY A 91 5.64 -2.94 -14.23
C GLY A 91 5.70 -4.43 -13.88
N TYR A 92 6.15 -4.77 -12.66
CA TYR A 92 6.17 -6.15 -12.18
C TYR A 92 4.94 -6.46 -11.32
N TYR A 93 4.40 -7.64 -11.55
CA TYR A 93 3.25 -8.17 -10.83
C TYR A 93 3.59 -9.53 -10.27
N VAL A 94 3.19 -9.76 -9.02
CA VAL A 94 3.33 -11.06 -8.36
C VAL A 94 1.96 -11.64 -8.10
N GLU A 95 1.81 -12.91 -8.36
CA GLU A 95 0.62 -13.64 -7.98
C GLU A 95 0.75 -14.11 -6.54
N LYS A 96 -0.24 -13.79 -5.72
CA LYS A 96 -0.26 -14.15 -4.31
C LYS A 96 -1.51 -14.95 -4.00
N VAL A 97 -1.28 -16.12 -3.39
CA VAL A 97 -2.34 -16.88 -2.76
C VAL A 97 -2.69 -16.21 -1.44
N PHE A 98 -3.96 -15.91 -1.24
CA PHE A 98 -4.50 -15.46 0.03
C PHE A 98 -5.62 -16.40 0.42
N PHE A 99 -5.65 -16.78 1.70
CA PHE A 99 -6.81 -17.45 2.24
C PHE A 99 -7.82 -16.36 2.54
N ALA A 100 -8.98 -16.39 1.87
CA ALA A 100 -10.14 -15.64 2.32
C ALA A 100 -10.37 -16.02 3.79
N VAL A 101 -10.09 -15.10 4.70
CA VAL A 101 -10.33 -15.31 6.12
C VAL A 101 -11.84 -15.28 6.27
N SER A 102 -12.47 -16.47 6.30
CA SER A 102 -13.79 -16.60 6.87
C SER A 102 -13.69 -16.04 8.29
N SER A 103 -14.31 -14.88 8.51
CA SER A 103 -14.44 -14.29 9.83
C SER A 103 -15.25 -15.24 10.70
N GLN A 104 -14.55 -16.16 11.36
CA GLN A 104 -15.01 -17.00 12.46
C GLN A 104 -13.81 -17.28 13.36
N LEU A 105 -13.44 -16.30 14.18
CA LEU A 105 -13.50 -16.39 15.66
C LEU A 105 -13.38 -15.00 16.29
#